data_AF-A0A453ISL5-F1
#
_entry.id   AF-A0A453ISL5-F1
#
_cell.length_a   1.000
_cell.length_b   1.000
_cell.length_c   1.000
_cell.angle_alpha   90.00
_cell.angle_beta   90.00
_cell.angle_gamma   90.00
#
_symmetry.space_group_name_H-M   'P 1'
#
loop_
_entity.id
_entity.type
_entity.pdbx_description
1 polymer ?
#
loop_
_entity_poly.entity_id
_entity_poly.type
_entity_poly.pdbx_seq_one_letter_code
_entity_poly.pdbx_strand_id
1 'polypeptide(L)'
;YLESVQDLLAPEKTNIPIVEDPKTGEVSLPGAAIVEIKDLEHVCQLLQIGETNRHAANTKMNTESSRSHAILIIHLQRSLKIKEETTVSIPSDTEHTLPGDLPLVLKSKLLIVDLAGSERIDKSGSEGHMIEEAKFINLSLSSLGKCINALAENSSHIPTRDSKLTRMLRDSFGGTARTSLVVTIGPSARHHSETSSTVLFGQRAMKVVNTIRLKEEVDYETLYKNVENEVDHLTSEMERQQKLRHREKMQLEKRLKESETFLNDLKMISSVQIENLEKEKHQFEYAVKRLMQELEEKEGRNNVLSEKIVHLETSLNEKKQQQLESFSTTQILAETTKTYEKKMGELLRELEEERSRSASMKGHFNVLEQQLSDARSSAQFQENMARELKRELSKITQTFTSQVHSLEEKISQLVSEKELIYGELKSTQAKVQDEASHRQSLEAEVLRLKRSKTDNCVEEIRIWIR
;
A
#
# COMPACT_ATOMS: atom_id res chain seq x y z
N TYR A 1 -20.75 -99.81 0.35
CA TYR A 1 -21.18 -101.22 0.30
C TYR A 1 -20.39 -101.94 -0.81
N LEU A 2 -19.91 -103.16 -0.62
CA LEU A 2 -19.12 -103.94 -1.59
C LEU A 2 -18.02 -103.15 -2.34
N GLU A 3 -17.16 -102.41 -1.61
CA GLU A 3 -16.13 -101.56 -2.23
C GLU A 3 -16.69 -100.58 -3.29
N SER A 4 -17.95 -100.17 -3.15
CA SER A 4 -18.62 -99.10 -3.88
C SER A 4 -19.00 -97.97 -2.92
N VAL A 5 -18.80 -96.73 -3.39
CA VAL A 5 -19.14 -95.50 -2.67
C VAL A 5 -20.35 -94.88 -3.35
N GLN A 6 -21.44 -94.73 -2.61
CA GLN A 6 -22.68 -94.10 -3.06
C GLN A 6 -22.94 -92.86 -2.21
N ASP A 7 -23.39 -91.79 -2.84
CA ASP A 7 -23.82 -90.59 -2.14
C ASP A 7 -25.26 -90.76 -1.63
N LEU A 8 -25.45 -90.61 -0.31
CA LEU A 8 -26.76 -90.74 0.32
C LEU A 8 -27.62 -89.47 0.21
N LEU A 9 -27.03 -88.33 -0.16
CA LEU A 9 -27.75 -87.09 -0.46
C LEU A 9 -28.10 -86.95 -1.95
N ALA A 10 -27.36 -87.67 -2.81
CA ALA A 10 -27.59 -87.75 -4.25
C ALA A 10 -27.52 -89.22 -4.75
N PRO A 11 -28.55 -90.05 -4.49
CA PRO A 11 -28.50 -91.51 -4.70
C PRO A 11 -28.20 -91.96 -6.13
N GLU A 12 -28.41 -91.11 -7.12
CA GLU A 12 -28.03 -91.33 -8.53
C GLU A 12 -26.51 -91.38 -8.73
N LYS A 13 -25.74 -90.78 -7.83
CA LYS A 13 -24.27 -90.77 -7.86
C LYS A 13 -23.72 -92.00 -7.15
N THR A 14 -23.32 -92.98 -7.94
CA THR A 14 -22.73 -94.24 -7.48
C THR A 14 -21.28 -94.36 -7.92
N ASN A 15 -20.51 -95.23 -7.25
CA ASN A 15 -19.09 -95.47 -7.52
C ASN A 15 -18.21 -94.21 -7.53
N ILE A 16 -18.41 -93.31 -6.57
CA ILE A 16 -17.65 -92.06 -6.48
C ILE A 16 -16.15 -92.35 -6.33
N PRO A 17 -15.28 -91.73 -7.15
CA PRO A 17 -13.84 -91.91 -7.05
C PRO A 17 -13.29 -91.25 -5.79
N ILE A 18 -12.32 -91.92 -5.17
CA ILE A 18 -11.55 -91.40 -4.03
C ILE A 18 -10.24 -90.84 -4.57
N VAL A 19 -9.98 -89.55 -4.32
CA VAL A 19 -8.76 -88.86 -4.74
C VAL A 19 -7.96 -88.49 -3.50
N GLU A 20 -6.66 -88.80 -3.54
CA GLU A 20 -5.72 -88.49 -2.49
C GLU A 20 -4.69 -87.51 -3.02
N ASP A 21 -4.54 -86.36 -2.36
CA ASP A 21 -3.52 -85.38 -2.71
C ASP A 21 -2.12 -85.97 -2.39
N PRO A 22 -1.20 -86.05 -3.37
CA PRO A 22 0.11 -86.65 -3.17
C PRO A 22 1.03 -85.83 -2.25
N LYS A 23 0.81 -84.52 -2.12
CA LYS A 23 1.60 -83.61 -1.29
C LYS A 23 1.04 -83.51 0.12
N THR A 24 -0.27 -83.32 0.25
CA THR A 24 -0.92 -83.09 1.56
C THR A 24 -1.43 -84.36 2.20
N GLY A 25 -1.60 -85.44 1.43
CA GLY A 25 -2.22 -86.69 1.88
C GLY A 25 -3.74 -86.57 2.09
N GLU A 26 -4.34 -85.44 1.72
CA GLU A 26 -5.76 -85.17 1.94
C GLU A 26 -6.64 -86.00 1.01
N VAL A 27 -7.69 -86.57 1.59
CA VAL A 27 -8.69 -87.36 0.86
C VAL A 27 -9.88 -86.50 0.47
N SER A 28 -10.26 -86.55 -0.80
CA SER A 28 -11.40 -85.84 -1.38
C SER A 28 -12.26 -86.76 -2.25
N LEU A 29 -13.54 -86.40 -2.38
CA LEU A 29 -14.56 -87.10 -3.16
C LEU A 29 -15.17 -86.14 -4.20
N PRO A 30 -14.50 -85.85 -5.32
CA PRO A 30 -14.94 -84.81 -6.26
C PRO A 30 -16.31 -85.08 -6.89
N GLY A 31 -16.77 -86.34 -6.89
CA GLY A 31 -18.10 -86.71 -7.39
C GLY A 31 -19.24 -86.61 -6.37
N ALA A 32 -18.93 -86.40 -5.08
CA ALA A 32 -19.96 -86.28 -4.04
C ALA A 32 -20.65 -84.91 -4.09
N ALA A 33 -21.93 -84.86 -3.74
CA ALA A 33 -22.66 -83.62 -3.54
C ALA A 33 -22.12 -82.86 -2.32
N ILE A 34 -21.95 -81.55 -2.47
CA ILE A 34 -21.61 -80.65 -1.37
C ILE A 34 -22.84 -79.76 -1.15
N VAL A 35 -23.41 -79.83 0.05
CA VAL A 35 -24.60 -79.07 0.43
C VAL A 35 -24.22 -78.04 1.49
N GLU A 36 -24.53 -76.78 1.23
CA GLU A 36 -24.32 -75.69 2.20
C GLU A 36 -25.34 -75.80 3.35
N ILE A 37 -24.84 -75.78 4.58
CA ILE A 37 -25.66 -75.90 5.79
C ILE A 37 -26.05 -74.51 6.28
N LYS A 38 -27.36 -74.27 6.47
CA LYS A 38 -27.90 -72.98 6.92
C LYS A 38 -28.03 -72.91 8.45
N ASP A 39 -28.59 -73.96 9.03
CA ASP A 39 -28.87 -74.06 10.47
C ASP A 39 -28.85 -75.53 10.92
N LEU A 40 -29.06 -75.74 12.23
CA LEU A 40 -29.07 -77.07 12.84
C LEU A 40 -30.23 -77.94 12.32
N GLU A 41 -31.39 -77.34 12.08
CA GLU A 41 -32.58 -78.05 11.61
C GLU A 41 -32.34 -78.63 10.21
N HIS A 42 -31.67 -77.86 9.33
CA HIS A 42 -31.26 -78.33 8.01
C HIS A 42 -30.32 -79.55 8.10
N VAL A 43 -29.39 -79.58 9.06
CA VAL A 43 -28.54 -80.76 9.30
C VAL A 43 -29.38 -81.97 9.68
N CYS A 44 -30.33 -81.81 10.61
CA CYS A 44 -31.24 -82.88 11.03
C CYS A 44 -32.06 -83.43 9.85
N GLN A 45 -32.55 -82.56 8.96
CA GLN A 45 -33.27 -82.95 7.75
C GLN A 45 -32.36 -83.72 6.77
N LEU A 46 -31.14 -83.24 6.53
CA LEU A 46 -30.18 -83.93 5.67
C LEU A 46 -29.80 -85.32 6.22
N LEU A 47 -29.67 -85.45 7.54
CA LEU A 47 -29.45 -86.75 8.20
C LEU A 47 -30.63 -87.70 7.99
N GLN A 48 -31.86 -87.21 8.13
CA GLN A 48 -33.08 -88.02 7.89
C GLN A 48 -33.16 -88.47 6.43
N ILE A 49 -32.85 -87.59 5.47
CA ILE A 49 -32.79 -87.92 4.04
C ILE A 49 -31.73 -89.01 3.80
N GLY A 50 -30.53 -88.82 4.35
CA GLY A 50 -29.43 -89.78 4.22
C GLY A 50 -29.79 -91.15 4.79
N GLU A 51 -30.44 -91.20 5.96
CA GLU A 51 -30.84 -92.45 6.59
C GLU A 51 -31.99 -93.14 5.81
N THR A 52 -32.95 -92.37 5.29
CA THR A 52 -34.02 -92.90 4.44
C THR A 52 -33.45 -93.52 3.16
N ASN A 53 -32.50 -92.82 2.52
CA ASN A 53 -31.81 -93.31 1.34
C ASN A 53 -30.92 -94.52 1.65
N ARG A 54 -30.30 -94.57 2.82
CA ARG A 54 -29.55 -95.75 3.30
C ARG A 54 -30.48 -96.97 3.43
N HIS A 55 -31.64 -96.81 4.05
CA HIS A 55 -32.64 -97.88 4.17
C HIS A 55 -33.18 -98.33 2.80
N ALA A 56 -33.46 -97.39 1.90
CA ALA A 56 -33.94 -97.70 0.55
C ALA A 56 -32.87 -98.43 -0.29
N ALA A 57 -31.61 -97.99 -0.22
CA ALA A 57 -30.49 -98.67 -0.87
C ALA A 57 -30.31 -100.10 -0.33
N ASN A 58 -30.42 -100.27 0.98
CA ASN A 58 -30.33 -101.57 1.63
C ASN A 58 -31.43 -102.54 1.17
N THR A 59 -32.68 -102.04 1.10
CA THR A 59 -33.82 -102.83 0.62
C THR A 59 -33.68 -103.19 -0.86
N LYS A 60 -33.24 -102.24 -1.69
CA LYS A 60 -33.08 -102.44 -3.14
C LYS A 60 -31.98 -103.45 -3.47
N MET A 61 -30.92 -103.52 -2.66
CA MET A 61 -29.79 -104.43 -2.89
C MET A 61 -29.92 -105.75 -2.11
N ASN A 62 -31.01 -105.98 -1.36
CA ASN A 62 -31.17 -107.08 -0.40
C ASN A 62 -30.03 -107.13 0.63
N THR A 63 -29.52 -105.97 1.04
CA THR A 63 -28.36 -105.87 1.92
C THR A 63 -28.80 -105.56 3.33
N GLU A 64 -28.25 -106.30 4.27
CA GLU A 64 -28.45 -106.04 5.69
C GLU A 64 -27.71 -104.76 6.09
N SER A 65 -28.32 -103.90 6.91
CA SER A 65 -27.69 -102.63 7.34
C SER A 65 -26.38 -102.85 8.10
N SER A 66 -26.18 -104.02 8.70
CA SER A 66 -24.93 -104.47 9.35
C SER A 66 -23.75 -104.63 8.39
N ARG A 67 -23.99 -104.57 7.07
CA ARG A 67 -23.02 -104.89 6.02
C ARG A 67 -22.49 -103.69 5.23
N SER A 68 -22.92 -102.48 5.59
CA SER A 68 -22.49 -101.25 4.94
C SER A 68 -21.89 -100.27 5.94
N HIS A 69 -20.85 -99.55 5.54
CA HIS A 69 -20.33 -98.41 6.30
C HIS A 69 -21.07 -97.14 5.86
N ALA A 70 -21.37 -96.26 6.81
CA ALA A 70 -21.87 -94.92 6.53
C ALA A 70 -20.87 -93.87 7.04
N ILE A 71 -20.58 -92.87 6.22
CA ILE A 71 -19.62 -91.81 6.54
C ILE A 71 -20.31 -90.47 6.31
N LEU A 72 -20.49 -89.71 7.39
CA LEU A 72 -20.90 -88.32 7.33
C LEU A 72 -19.65 -87.44 7.32
N ILE A 73 -19.53 -86.58 6.32
CA ILE A 73 -18.43 -85.63 6.17
C ILE A 73 -18.99 -84.22 6.35
N ILE A 74 -18.53 -83.52 7.37
CA ILE A 74 -18.88 -82.12 7.62
C ILE A 74 -17.64 -81.27 7.40
N HIS A 75 -17.71 -80.35 6.47
CA HIS A 75 -16.69 -79.34 6.26
C HIS A 75 -17.06 -78.08 7.04
N LEU A 76 -16.17 -77.64 7.94
CA LEU A 76 -16.31 -76.35 8.61
C LEU A 76 -15.27 -75.38 8.06
N GLN A 77 -15.73 -74.16 7.78
CA GLN A 77 -14.88 -73.06 7.38
C GLN A 77 -15.11 -71.90 8.34
N ARG A 78 -14.02 -71.31 8.82
CA ARG A 78 -14.06 -70.13 9.69
C ARG A 78 -13.12 -69.08 9.14
N SER A 79 -13.67 -67.97 8.67
CA SER A 79 -12.87 -66.81 8.30
C SER A 79 -12.23 -66.21 9.57
N LEU A 80 -10.92 -66.06 9.53
CA LEU A 80 -10.15 -65.32 10.51
C LEU A 80 -10.06 -63.88 10.02
N LYS A 81 -10.81 -62.99 10.67
CA LYS A 81 -10.55 -61.56 10.56
C LYS A 81 -9.35 -61.28 11.45
N ILE A 82 -8.20 -60.94 10.85
CA ILE A 82 -7.07 -60.43 11.61
C ILE A 82 -7.55 -59.11 12.23
N LYS A 83 -7.55 -59.03 13.56
CA LYS A 83 -7.78 -57.76 14.25
C LYS A 83 -6.55 -56.90 14.00
N GLU A 84 -6.75 -55.66 13.53
CA GLU A 84 -5.74 -54.65 13.21
C GLU A 84 -4.76 -54.29 14.36
N GLU A 85 -4.80 -54.96 15.51
CA GLU A 85 -4.13 -54.53 16.75
C GLU A 85 -2.77 -55.20 17.04
N THR A 86 -2.18 -55.97 16.11
CA THR A 86 -0.82 -56.51 16.32
C THR A 86 0.15 -56.13 15.22
N THR A 87 0.19 -54.83 14.89
CA THR A 87 1.38 -54.25 14.24
C THR A 87 2.52 -54.23 15.26
N VAL A 88 3.26 -55.34 15.37
CA VAL A 88 4.63 -55.28 15.88
C VAL A 88 5.43 -54.55 14.81
N SER A 89 5.62 -53.26 15.04
CA SER A 89 6.53 -52.40 14.30
C SER A 89 7.94 -52.98 14.35
N ILE A 90 8.31 -53.72 13.31
CA ILE A 90 9.71 -53.95 12.95
C ILE A 90 10.05 -52.84 11.95
N PRO A 91 10.97 -51.91 12.29
CA PRO A 91 11.40 -50.89 11.35
C PRO A 91 12.35 -51.54 10.34
N SER A 92 11.87 -51.76 9.11
CA SER A 92 12.72 -52.11 7.98
C SER A 92 12.44 -51.14 6.83
N ASP A 93 13.45 -50.34 6.49
CA ASP A 93 13.49 -49.28 5.46
C ASP A 93 13.41 -49.81 4.01
N THR A 94 12.48 -50.71 3.73
CA THR A 94 12.17 -51.15 2.36
C THR A 94 10.66 -51.12 2.17
N GLU A 95 10.16 -50.00 1.65
CA GLU A 95 8.79 -49.78 1.21
C GLU A 95 8.42 -50.66 -0.01
N HIS A 96 8.31 -51.96 0.23
CA HIS A 96 7.40 -52.82 -0.52
C HIS A 96 6.50 -53.51 0.49
N THR A 97 5.47 -52.77 0.92
CA THR A 97 4.31 -53.29 1.65
C THR A 97 3.59 -54.30 0.77
N LEU A 98 4.05 -55.55 0.77
CA LEU A 98 3.14 -56.68 0.59
C LEU A 98 2.14 -56.58 1.75
N PRO A 99 0.82 -56.48 1.49
CA PRO A 99 -0.16 -56.18 2.53
C PRO A 99 -0.10 -57.27 3.59
N GLY A 100 0.24 -56.86 4.82
CA GLY A 100 0.43 -57.74 5.97
C GLY A 100 -0.85 -58.40 6.49
N ASP A 101 -1.98 -58.25 5.81
CA ASP A 101 -3.29 -58.74 6.24
C ASP A 101 -3.97 -59.55 5.12
N LEU A 102 -3.41 -60.71 4.76
CA LEU A 102 -4.16 -61.64 3.92
C LEU A 102 -5.35 -62.17 4.73
N PRO A 103 -6.59 -62.10 4.21
CA PRO A 103 -7.71 -62.74 4.87
C PRO A 103 -7.47 -64.25 4.88
N LEU A 104 -7.44 -64.84 6.07
CA LEU A 104 -7.21 -66.26 6.26
C LEU A 104 -8.53 -66.97 6.53
N VAL A 105 -8.67 -68.19 6.02
CA VAL A 105 -9.76 -69.10 6.36
C VAL A 105 -9.19 -70.37 6.99
N LEU A 106 -9.69 -70.70 8.17
CA LEU A 106 -9.46 -72.00 8.78
C LEU A 106 -10.44 -73.00 8.18
N LYS A 107 -9.91 -74.08 7.61
CA LYS A 107 -10.72 -75.19 7.12
C LYS A 107 -10.55 -76.38 8.04
N SER A 108 -11.65 -77.01 8.42
CA SER A 108 -11.62 -78.29 9.13
C SER A 108 -12.63 -79.26 8.54
N LYS A 109 -12.36 -80.54 8.73
CA LYS A 109 -13.16 -81.64 8.21
C LYS A 109 -13.45 -82.59 9.37
N LEU A 110 -14.72 -82.76 9.68
CA LEU A 110 -15.20 -83.72 10.67
C LEU A 110 -15.76 -84.94 9.94
N LEU A 111 -15.23 -86.12 10.26
CA LEU A 111 -15.74 -87.40 9.77
C LEU A 111 -16.43 -88.12 10.93
N ILE A 112 -17.69 -88.48 10.73
CA ILE A 112 -18.42 -89.38 11.63
C ILE A 112 -18.67 -90.67 10.85
N VAL A 113 -18.14 -91.77 11.36
CA VAL A 113 -18.09 -93.05 10.64
C VAL A 113 -18.84 -94.09 11.45
N ASP A 114 -19.90 -94.64 10.86
CA ASP A 114 -20.62 -95.81 11.33
C ASP A 114 -20.11 -97.02 10.55
N LEU A 115 -19.39 -97.90 11.24
CA LEU A 115 -18.77 -99.07 10.63
C LEU A 115 -19.73 -100.26 10.62
N ALA A 116 -19.64 -101.07 9.57
CA ALA A 116 -20.27 -102.38 9.49
C ALA A 116 -19.83 -103.29 10.65
N GLY A 117 -20.60 -104.36 10.89
CA GLY A 117 -20.30 -105.37 11.90
C GLY A 117 -18.93 -106.02 11.69
N SER A 118 -18.18 -106.22 12.78
CA SER A 118 -16.84 -106.84 12.76
C SER A 118 -16.86 -108.36 12.93
N GLU A 119 -18.04 -108.97 13.00
CA GLU A 119 -18.22 -110.40 13.22
C GLU A 119 -17.75 -111.26 12.05
N ARG A 120 -17.24 -112.45 12.38
CA ARG A 120 -16.74 -113.42 11.38
C ARG A 120 -17.88 -114.25 10.76
N ILE A 121 -17.75 -114.47 9.45
CA ILE A 121 -18.70 -115.17 8.57
C ILE A 121 -18.86 -116.64 8.96
N ASP A 122 -17.83 -117.27 9.52
CA ASP A 122 -17.82 -118.70 9.86
C ASP A 122 -18.93 -119.07 10.88
N LYS A 123 -19.51 -118.08 11.57
CA LYS A 123 -20.62 -118.25 12.53
C LYS A 123 -22.00 -117.85 11.97
N SER A 124 -22.10 -117.30 10.75
CA SER A 124 -23.36 -116.75 10.21
C SER A 124 -24.18 -117.72 9.35
N GLY A 125 -23.69 -118.95 9.09
CA GLY A 125 -24.49 -120.00 8.44
C GLY A 125 -24.93 -119.71 7.00
N SER A 126 -24.28 -118.78 6.31
CA SER A 126 -24.67 -118.26 4.99
C SER A 126 -24.09 -119.08 3.82
N GLU A 127 -24.93 -119.53 2.88
CA GLU A 127 -24.54 -120.33 1.70
C GLU A 127 -24.25 -119.46 0.44
N GLY A 128 -23.29 -119.89 -0.39
CA GLY A 128 -23.10 -119.46 -1.78
C GLY A 128 -22.83 -117.97 -2.02
N HIS A 129 -23.78 -117.26 -2.64
CA HIS A 129 -23.68 -115.83 -2.98
C HIS A 129 -23.48 -114.92 -1.76
N MET A 130 -24.02 -115.32 -0.60
CA MET A 130 -23.81 -114.60 0.64
C MET A 130 -22.35 -114.68 1.13
N ILE A 131 -21.59 -115.71 0.73
CA ILE A 131 -20.18 -115.88 1.11
C ILE A 131 -19.29 -114.89 0.35
N GLU A 132 -19.56 -114.65 -0.94
CA GLU A 132 -18.82 -113.65 -1.72
C GLU A 132 -19.11 -112.23 -1.22
N GLU A 133 -20.38 -111.91 -0.94
CA GLU A 133 -20.78 -110.63 -0.34
C GLU A 133 -20.10 -110.41 1.02
N ALA A 134 -20.17 -111.42 1.89
CA ALA A 134 -19.58 -111.38 3.22
C ALA A 134 -18.05 -111.24 3.18
N LYS A 135 -17.36 -111.82 2.17
CA LYS A 135 -15.92 -111.61 1.93
C LYS A 135 -15.59 -110.14 1.67
N PHE A 136 -16.39 -109.41 0.90
CA PHE A 136 -16.15 -108.00 0.59
C PHE A 136 -16.44 -107.06 1.76
N ILE A 137 -17.41 -107.38 2.61
CA ILE A 137 -17.69 -106.59 3.81
C ILE A 137 -16.51 -106.72 4.78
N ASN A 138 -16.08 -107.96 5.02
CA ASN A 138 -14.92 -108.22 5.85
C ASN A 138 -13.60 -107.79 5.20
N LEU A 139 -13.53 -107.59 3.89
CA LEU A 139 -12.35 -107.01 3.23
C LEU A 139 -12.04 -105.63 3.79
N SER A 140 -13.03 -104.73 3.83
CA SER A 140 -12.84 -103.36 4.32
C SER A 140 -12.35 -103.31 5.77
N LEU A 141 -12.96 -104.07 6.69
CA LEU A 141 -12.57 -104.12 8.10
C LEU A 141 -11.26 -104.89 8.33
N SER A 142 -11.00 -105.95 7.57
CA SER A 142 -9.73 -106.67 7.61
C SER A 142 -8.58 -105.80 7.12
N SER A 143 -8.78 -105.05 6.03
CA SER A 143 -7.82 -104.08 5.50
C SER A 143 -7.57 -102.95 6.49
N LEU A 144 -8.62 -102.46 7.17
CA LEU A 144 -8.46 -101.52 8.29
C LEU A 144 -7.64 -102.13 9.42
N GLY A 145 -7.91 -103.37 9.81
CA GLY A 145 -7.12 -104.13 10.77
C GLY A 145 -5.64 -104.22 10.41
N LYS A 146 -5.32 -104.51 9.15
CA LYS A 146 -3.94 -104.53 8.62
C LYS A 146 -3.28 -103.15 8.69
N CYS A 147 -4.00 -102.10 8.29
CA CYS A 147 -3.48 -100.72 8.35
C CYS A 147 -3.15 -100.32 9.80
N ILE A 148 -4.06 -100.59 10.74
CA ILE A 148 -3.84 -100.30 12.16
C ILE A 148 -2.66 -101.10 12.70
N ASN A 149 -2.52 -102.38 12.35
CA ASN A 149 -1.38 -103.18 12.80
C ASN A 149 -0.05 -102.63 12.26
N ALA A 150 0.00 -102.34 10.96
CA ALA A 150 1.17 -101.76 10.32
C ALA A 150 1.54 -100.41 10.93
N LEU A 151 0.55 -99.55 11.21
CA LEU A 151 0.76 -98.26 11.88
C LEU A 151 1.24 -98.43 13.33
N ALA A 152 0.65 -99.35 14.09
CA ALA A 152 1.04 -99.64 15.47
C ALA A 152 2.46 -100.21 15.60
N GLU A 153 2.94 -100.90 14.56
CA GLU A 153 4.30 -101.43 14.45
C GLU A 153 5.28 -100.45 13.78
N ASN A 154 4.83 -99.24 13.41
CA ASN A 154 5.61 -98.25 12.65
C ASN A 154 6.23 -98.81 11.35
N SER A 155 5.48 -99.68 10.65
CA SER A 155 5.89 -100.18 9.33
C SER A 155 6.03 -99.04 8.32
N SER A 156 7.03 -99.16 7.44
CA SER A 156 7.28 -98.16 6.38
C SER A 156 6.18 -98.11 5.32
N HIS A 157 5.54 -99.25 5.04
CA HIS A 157 4.45 -99.36 4.08
C HIS A 157 3.14 -99.68 4.78
N ILE A 158 2.16 -98.78 4.65
CA ILE A 158 0.81 -98.97 5.17
C ILE A 158 -0.14 -99.29 4.00
N PRO A 159 -0.82 -100.46 4.00
CA PRO A 159 -1.65 -100.92 2.89
C PRO A 159 -3.02 -100.21 2.82
N THR A 160 -3.02 -98.89 2.83
CA THR A 160 -4.25 -98.06 2.81
C THR A 160 -5.07 -98.23 1.53
N ARG A 161 -4.45 -98.72 0.45
CA ARG A 161 -5.10 -98.94 -0.85
C ARG A 161 -5.87 -100.25 -0.97
N ASP A 162 -5.76 -101.16 0.01
CA ASP A 162 -6.41 -102.48 -0.01
C ASP A 162 -7.95 -102.40 0.07
N SER A 163 -8.52 -101.28 0.51
CA SER A 163 -9.96 -101.02 0.48
C SER A 163 -10.27 -99.53 0.30
N LYS A 164 -11.45 -99.22 -0.23
CA LYS A 164 -11.97 -97.85 -0.32
C LYS A 164 -12.15 -97.22 1.07
N LEU A 165 -12.57 -98.01 2.08
CA LEU A 165 -12.69 -97.52 3.44
C LEU A 165 -11.35 -97.02 4.00
N THR A 166 -10.28 -97.82 3.87
CA THR A 166 -8.94 -97.43 4.34
C THR A 166 -8.36 -96.25 3.57
N ARG A 167 -8.73 -96.08 2.30
CA ARG A 167 -8.41 -94.88 1.52
C ARG A 167 -9.17 -93.65 2.00
N MET A 168 -10.46 -93.80 2.33
CA MET A 168 -11.28 -92.72 2.89
C MET A 168 -10.79 -92.26 4.26
N LEU A 169 -10.27 -93.18 5.08
CA LEU A 169 -9.78 -92.92 6.44
C LEU A 169 -8.27 -92.70 6.51
N ARG A 170 -7.61 -92.50 5.37
CA ARG A 170 -6.14 -92.30 5.30
C ARG A 170 -5.67 -91.09 6.13
N ASP A 171 -6.50 -90.05 6.19
CA ASP A 171 -6.25 -88.87 7.02
C ASP A 171 -6.48 -89.11 8.52
N SER A 172 -7.27 -90.13 8.85
CA SER A 172 -7.74 -90.44 10.20
C SER A 172 -6.80 -91.38 10.97
N PHE A 173 -6.07 -92.27 10.30
CA PHE A 173 -5.11 -93.18 10.95
C PHE A 173 -3.71 -93.00 10.35
N GLY A 174 -2.77 -92.50 11.16
CA GLY A 174 -1.43 -92.11 10.72
C GLY A 174 -1.38 -90.80 9.93
N GLY A 175 -2.51 -90.09 9.84
CA GLY A 175 -2.66 -88.84 9.08
C GLY A 175 -2.66 -87.59 9.96
N THR A 176 -3.41 -86.56 9.52
CA THR A 176 -3.44 -85.23 10.14
C THR A 176 -4.66 -84.97 11.02
N ALA A 177 -5.62 -85.89 11.09
CA ALA A 177 -6.83 -85.71 11.86
C ALA A 177 -6.65 -86.01 13.36
N ARG A 178 -7.49 -85.38 14.18
CA ARG A 178 -7.74 -85.85 15.55
C ARG A 178 -8.78 -86.97 15.48
N THR A 179 -8.40 -88.16 15.91
CA THR A 179 -9.22 -89.36 15.73
C THR A 179 -9.62 -89.94 17.07
N SER A 180 -10.90 -90.26 17.21
CA SER A 180 -11.45 -90.99 18.35
C SER A 180 -12.13 -92.25 17.84
N LEU A 181 -11.77 -93.39 18.41
CA LEU A 181 -12.34 -94.68 18.07
C LEU A 181 -13.21 -95.15 19.23
N VAL A 182 -14.49 -95.42 18.95
CA VAL A 182 -15.41 -96.03 19.92
C VAL A 182 -15.46 -97.52 19.63
N VAL A 183 -15.10 -98.34 20.63
CA VAL A 183 -15.18 -99.79 20.55
C VAL A 183 -16.44 -100.27 21.26
N THR A 184 -17.37 -100.83 20.50
CA THR A 184 -18.62 -101.41 21.03
C THR A 184 -18.46 -102.92 21.20
N ILE A 185 -18.90 -103.46 22.34
CA ILE A 185 -18.74 -104.87 22.68
C ILE A 185 -20.04 -105.49 23.18
N GLY A 186 -20.21 -106.78 22.93
CA GLY A 186 -21.29 -107.57 23.51
C GLY A 186 -20.93 -108.06 24.91
N PRO A 187 -21.76 -107.81 25.96
CA PRO A 187 -21.42 -108.22 27.33
C PRO A 187 -21.68 -109.72 27.61
N SER A 188 -22.36 -110.42 26.70
CA SER A 188 -22.71 -111.84 26.87
C SER A 188 -21.53 -112.76 26.62
N ALA A 189 -21.43 -113.85 27.38
CA ALA A 189 -20.39 -114.89 27.20
C ALA A 189 -20.40 -115.50 25.78
N ARG A 190 -21.56 -115.55 25.11
CA ARG A 190 -21.66 -116.03 23.71
C ARG A 190 -20.82 -115.21 22.73
N HIS A 191 -20.53 -113.95 23.08
CA HIS A 191 -19.79 -112.99 22.28
C HIS A 191 -18.31 -112.90 22.65
N HIS A 192 -17.82 -113.71 23.60
CA HIS A 192 -16.48 -113.61 24.17
C HIS A 192 -15.37 -113.51 23.11
N SER A 193 -15.42 -114.36 22.08
CA SER A 193 -14.47 -114.37 20.96
C SER A 193 -14.43 -113.03 20.18
N GLU A 194 -15.60 -112.47 19.88
CA GLU A 194 -15.70 -111.21 19.13
C GLU A 194 -15.30 -110.03 20.02
N THR A 195 -15.75 -110.02 21.28
CA THR A 195 -15.38 -109.03 22.29
C THR A 195 -13.86 -108.99 22.48
N SER A 196 -13.19 -110.14 22.63
CA SER A 196 -11.73 -110.22 22.74
C SER A 196 -11.03 -109.65 21.50
N SER A 197 -11.49 -110.05 20.31
CA SER A 197 -10.93 -109.57 19.04
C SER A 197 -11.05 -108.04 18.90
N THR A 198 -12.20 -107.49 19.28
CA THR A 198 -12.50 -106.05 19.18
C THR A 198 -11.69 -105.23 20.18
N VAL A 199 -11.56 -105.70 21.43
CA VAL A 199 -10.72 -105.04 22.45
C VAL A 199 -9.24 -105.04 22.02
N LEU A 200 -8.74 -106.17 21.50
CA LEU A 200 -7.37 -106.24 20.99
C LEU A 200 -7.14 -105.31 19.79
N PHE A 201 -8.13 -105.14 18.91
CA PHE A 201 -8.09 -104.14 17.85
C PHE A 201 -7.98 -102.72 18.44
N GLY A 202 -8.83 -102.37 19.42
CA GLY A 202 -8.76 -101.09 20.12
C GLY A 202 -7.40 -100.84 20.77
N GLN A 203 -6.82 -101.84 21.43
CA GLN A 203 -5.49 -101.75 22.04
C GLN A 203 -4.39 -101.49 21.01
N ARG A 204 -4.48 -102.07 19.80
CA ARG A 204 -3.54 -101.75 18.71
C ARG A 204 -3.77 -100.34 18.17
N ALA A 205 -5.02 -99.95 17.97
CA ALA A 205 -5.38 -98.61 17.50
C ALA A 205 -4.88 -97.50 18.43
N MET A 206 -4.86 -97.72 19.74
CA MET A 206 -4.29 -96.79 20.73
C MET A 206 -2.79 -96.49 20.52
N LYS A 207 -2.05 -97.36 19.82
CA LYS A 207 -0.62 -97.15 19.52
C LYS A 207 -0.40 -96.29 18.28
N VAL A 208 -1.44 -96.03 17.49
CA VAL A 208 -1.32 -95.24 16.25
C VAL A 208 -1.15 -93.77 16.61
N VAL A 209 -0.12 -93.14 16.03
CA VAL A 209 0.19 -91.71 16.25
C VAL A 209 -0.17 -90.91 15.00
N ASN A 210 -0.96 -89.84 15.18
CA ASN A 210 -1.30 -88.89 14.12
C ASN A 210 -0.48 -87.60 14.27
N THR A 211 -0.20 -86.94 13.15
CA THR A 211 0.51 -85.64 13.12
C THR A 211 -0.49 -84.52 12.84
N ILE A 212 -1.04 -83.92 13.90
CA ILE A 212 -2.06 -82.87 13.79
C ILE A 212 -1.48 -81.64 13.08
N ARG A 213 -2.21 -81.11 12.09
CA ARG A 213 -1.88 -79.87 11.39
C ARG A 213 -3.10 -78.97 11.30
N LEU A 214 -2.94 -77.69 11.66
CA LEU A 214 -3.96 -76.67 11.40
C LEU A 214 -3.93 -76.32 9.91
N LYS A 215 -5.11 -76.22 9.30
CA LYS A 215 -5.26 -75.92 7.89
C LYS A 215 -5.74 -74.48 7.74
N GLU A 216 -4.77 -73.61 7.49
CA GLU A 216 -4.96 -72.19 7.21
C GLU A 216 -4.73 -71.99 5.72
N GLU A 217 -5.72 -71.40 5.04
CA GLU A 217 -5.62 -71.06 3.62
C GLU A 217 -5.96 -69.59 3.43
N VAL A 218 -5.44 -69.01 2.35
CA VAL A 218 -5.81 -67.64 1.95
C VAL A 218 -7.25 -67.67 1.42
N ASP A 219 -8.08 -66.79 1.97
CA ASP A 219 -9.43 -66.54 1.47
C ASP A 219 -9.37 -65.62 0.24
N TYR A 220 -9.12 -66.23 -0.92
CA TYR A 220 -9.02 -65.51 -2.18
C TYR A 220 -10.31 -64.78 -2.56
N GLU A 221 -11.49 -65.26 -2.14
CA GLU A 221 -12.76 -64.62 -2.45
C GLU A 221 -12.89 -63.29 -1.68
N THR A 222 -12.64 -63.31 -0.38
CA THR A 222 -12.61 -62.09 0.43
C THR A 222 -11.50 -61.15 -0.03
N LEU A 223 -10.31 -61.68 -0.34
CA LEU A 223 -9.20 -60.88 -0.85
C LEU A 223 -9.56 -60.18 -2.17
N TYR A 224 -10.18 -60.90 -3.10
CA TYR A 224 -10.62 -60.33 -4.38
C TYR A 224 -11.62 -59.20 -4.17
N LYS A 225 -12.64 -59.39 -3.33
CA LYS A 225 -13.61 -58.34 -3.00
C LYS A 225 -12.96 -57.12 -2.35
N ASN A 226 -12.00 -57.33 -1.44
CA ASN A 226 -11.27 -56.22 -0.82
C ASN A 226 -10.46 -55.42 -1.85
N VAL A 227 -9.76 -56.13 -2.75
CA VAL A 227 -8.99 -55.50 -3.83
C VAL A 227 -9.90 -54.76 -4.81
N GLU A 228 -11.03 -55.35 -5.19
CA GLU A 228 -12.02 -54.73 -6.06
C GLU A 228 -12.58 -53.44 -5.45
N ASN A 229 -12.99 -53.48 -4.17
CA ASN A 229 -13.45 -52.30 -3.44
C ASN A 229 -12.38 -51.19 -3.36
N GLU A 230 -11.12 -51.57 -3.15
CA GLU A 230 -10.00 -50.62 -3.11
C GLU A 230 -9.74 -49.99 -4.47
N VAL A 231 -9.81 -50.78 -5.55
CA VAL A 231 -9.72 -50.27 -6.92
C VAL A 231 -10.84 -49.27 -7.22
N ASP A 232 -12.08 -49.58 -6.83
CA ASP A 232 -13.23 -48.69 -7.02
C ASP A 232 -13.08 -47.39 -6.21
N HIS A 233 -12.61 -47.50 -4.97
CA HIS A 233 -12.35 -46.34 -4.11
C HIS A 233 -11.27 -45.42 -4.70
N LEU A 234 -10.11 -45.98 -5.06
CA LEU A 234 -9.00 -45.24 -5.65
C LEU A 234 -9.36 -44.64 -7.00
N THR A 235 -10.14 -45.36 -7.82
CA THR A 235 -10.63 -44.84 -9.11
C THR A 235 -11.54 -43.64 -8.90
N SER A 236 -12.49 -43.74 -7.97
CA SER A 236 -13.40 -42.63 -7.62
C SER A 236 -12.65 -41.40 -7.08
N GLU A 237 -11.66 -41.62 -6.22
CA GLU A 237 -10.81 -40.54 -5.68
C GLU A 237 -9.96 -39.90 -6.78
N MET A 238 -9.41 -40.70 -7.70
CA MET A 238 -8.65 -40.20 -8.85
C MET A 238 -9.50 -39.33 -9.77
N GLU A 239 -10.72 -39.75 -10.09
CA GLU A 239 -11.66 -38.94 -10.88
C GLU A 239 -12.02 -37.62 -10.17
N ARG A 240 -12.23 -37.66 -8.85
CA ARG A 240 -12.50 -36.47 -8.04
C ARG A 240 -11.34 -35.48 -8.14
N GLN A 241 -10.11 -35.96 -7.99
CA GLN A 241 -8.88 -35.17 -8.11
C GLN A 241 -8.68 -34.61 -9.52
N GLN A 242 -8.99 -35.40 -10.57
CA GLN A 242 -8.92 -34.92 -11.95
C GLN A 242 -9.95 -33.80 -12.21
N LYS A 243 -11.19 -33.93 -11.70
CA LYS A 243 -12.22 -32.89 -11.80
C LYS A 243 -11.80 -31.60 -11.10
N LEU A 244 -11.18 -31.69 -9.91
CA LEU A 244 -10.63 -30.53 -9.21
C LEU A 244 -9.52 -29.84 -10.00
N ARG A 245 -8.52 -30.61 -10.45
CA ARG A 245 -7.44 -30.10 -11.31
C ARG A 245 -7.96 -29.45 -12.59
N HIS A 246 -9.00 -30.02 -13.21
CA HIS A 246 -9.62 -29.43 -14.39
C HIS A 246 -10.31 -28.08 -14.09
N ARG A 247 -11.02 -27.97 -12.96
CA ARG A 247 -11.63 -26.69 -12.53
C ARG A 247 -10.57 -25.62 -12.25
N GLU A 248 -9.51 -25.97 -11.54
CA GLU A 248 -8.39 -25.05 -11.28
C GLU A 248 -7.73 -24.60 -12.59
N LYS A 249 -7.49 -25.53 -13.51
CA LYS A 249 -6.97 -25.21 -14.85
C LYS A 249 -7.87 -24.23 -15.59
N MET A 250 -9.18 -24.48 -15.63
CA MET A 250 -10.15 -23.58 -16.29
C MET A 250 -10.17 -22.18 -15.66
N GLN A 251 -10.06 -22.08 -14.33
CA GLN A 251 -9.97 -20.79 -13.64
C GLN A 251 -8.68 -20.04 -14.00
N LEU A 252 -7.54 -20.75 -14.05
CA LEU A 252 -6.26 -20.16 -14.46
C LEU A 252 -6.28 -19.71 -15.92
N GLU A 253 -6.82 -20.52 -16.83
CA GLU A 253 -6.98 -20.16 -18.24
C GLU A 253 -7.87 -18.92 -18.41
N LYS A 254 -8.96 -18.80 -17.64
CA LYS A 254 -9.82 -17.60 -17.64
C LYS A 254 -9.06 -16.36 -17.18
N ARG A 255 -8.34 -16.45 -16.07
CA ARG A 255 -7.52 -15.34 -15.54
C ARG A 255 -6.41 -14.92 -16.51
N LEU A 256 -5.79 -15.90 -17.18
CA LEU A 256 -4.78 -15.64 -18.20
C LEU A 256 -5.38 -14.84 -19.37
N LYS A 257 -6.54 -15.28 -19.87
CA LYS A 257 -7.24 -14.59 -20.96
C LYS A 257 -7.66 -13.16 -20.59
N GLU A 258 -8.19 -12.96 -19.38
CA GLU A 258 -8.53 -11.62 -18.86
C GLU A 258 -7.28 -10.72 -18.79
N SER A 259 -6.16 -11.24 -18.30
CA SER A 259 -4.89 -10.52 -18.25
C SER A 259 -4.34 -10.19 -19.64
N GLU A 260 -4.45 -11.11 -20.60
CA GLU A 260 -4.02 -10.88 -22.00
C GLU A 260 -4.85 -9.79 -22.67
N THR A 261 -6.18 -9.79 -22.47
CA THR A 261 -7.05 -8.73 -22.98
C THR A 261 -6.68 -7.38 -22.38
N PHE A 262 -6.44 -7.31 -21.07
CA PHE A 262 -6.05 -6.08 -20.39
C PHE A 262 -4.69 -5.54 -20.89
N LEU A 263 -3.72 -6.42 -21.12
CA LEU A 263 -2.42 -6.03 -21.68
C LEU A 263 -2.55 -5.50 -23.12
N ASN A 264 -3.43 -6.09 -23.93
CA ASN A 264 -3.68 -5.62 -25.29
C ASN A 264 -4.35 -4.24 -25.30
N ASP A 265 -5.32 -4.00 -24.41
CA ASP A 265 -5.97 -2.69 -24.26
C ASP A 265 -4.95 -1.62 -23.82
N LEU A 266 -4.10 -1.93 -22.84
CA LEU A 266 -3.01 -1.03 -22.41
C LEU A 266 -2.00 -0.74 -23.54
N LYS A 267 -1.63 -1.76 -24.32
CA LYS A 267 -0.75 -1.57 -25.50
C LYS A 267 -1.40 -0.65 -26.52
N MET A 268 -2.70 -0.81 -26.78
CA MET A 268 -3.44 0.04 -27.71
C MET A 268 -3.49 1.49 -27.22
N ILE A 269 -3.83 1.72 -25.95
CA ILE A 269 -3.81 3.07 -25.35
C ILE A 269 -2.42 3.70 -25.46
N SER A 270 -1.37 2.96 -25.08
CA SER A 270 0.01 3.42 -25.18
C SER A 270 0.41 3.77 -26.61
N SER A 271 0.05 2.94 -27.59
CA SER A 271 0.35 3.22 -29.00
C SER A 271 -0.32 4.51 -29.51
N VAL A 272 -1.58 4.76 -29.12
CA VAL A 272 -2.28 6.01 -29.47
C VAL A 272 -1.60 7.21 -28.81
N GLN A 273 -1.15 7.06 -27.57
CA GLN A 273 -0.46 8.12 -26.84
C GLN A 273 0.91 8.44 -27.45
N ILE A 274 1.65 7.42 -27.87
CA ILE A 274 2.91 7.58 -28.61
C ILE A 274 2.66 8.34 -29.92
N GLU A 275 1.66 7.94 -30.70
CA GLU A 275 1.33 8.62 -31.96
C GLU A 275 0.95 10.10 -31.76
N ASN A 276 0.22 10.41 -30.68
CA ASN A 276 -0.11 11.79 -30.33
C ASN A 276 1.13 12.60 -29.93
N LEU A 277 2.01 12.04 -29.10
CA LEU A 277 3.27 12.69 -28.72
C LEU A 277 4.19 12.89 -29.93
N GLU A 278 4.21 11.95 -30.88
CA GLU A 278 4.96 12.09 -32.13
C GLU A 278 4.42 13.24 -32.99
N LYS A 279 3.09 13.42 -33.06
CA LYS A 279 2.46 14.56 -33.74
C LYS A 279 2.79 15.88 -33.07
N GLU A 280 2.71 15.96 -31.74
CA GLU A 280 3.10 17.16 -30.98
C GLU A 280 4.59 17.48 -31.18
N LYS A 281 5.46 16.47 -31.10
CA LYS A 281 6.89 16.62 -31.38
C LYS A 281 7.13 17.23 -32.77
N HIS A 282 6.47 16.72 -33.81
CA HIS A 282 6.59 17.26 -35.17
C HIS A 282 6.13 18.73 -35.25
N GLN A 283 5.05 19.09 -34.54
CA GLN A 283 4.57 20.47 -34.49
C GLN A 283 5.59 21.40 -33.80
N PHE A 284 6.19 20.96 -32.69
CA PHE A 284 7.24 21.72 -32.01
C PHE A 284 8.50 21.84 -32.87
N GLU A 285 8.95 20.77 -33.52
CA GLU A 285 10.10 20.82 -34.43
C GLU A 285 9.88 21.83 -35.57
N TYR A 286 8.69 21.84 -36.15
CA TYR A 286 8.32 22.83 -37.17
C TYR A 286 8.34 24.27 -36.61
N ALA A 287 7.80 24.47 -35.41
CA ALA A 287 7.78 25.78 -34.76
C ALA A 287 9.19 26.28 -34.42
N VAL A 288 10.06 25.42 -33.89
CA VAL A 288 11.46 25.72 -33.59
C VAL A 288 12.19 26.11 -34.89
N LYS A 289 12.01 25.35 -35.97
CA LYS A 289 12.63 25.66 -37.26
C LYS A 289 12.21 27.02 -37.80
N ARG A 290 10.91 27.37 -37.68
CA ARG A 290 10.40 28.69 -38.07
C ARG A 290 11.02 29.81 -37.23
N LEU A 291 11.05 29.66 -35.90
CA LEU A 291 11.64 30.64 -34.99
C LEU A 291 13.14 30.83 -35.22
N MET A 292 13.88 29.76 -35.52
CA MET A 292 15.30 29.86 -35.90
C MET A 292 15.49 30.70 -37.16
N GLN A 293 14.65 30.51 -38.17
CA GLN A 293 14.69 31.30 -39.41
C GLN A 293 14.39 32.79 -39.14
N GLU A 294 13.39 33.08 -38.31
CA GLU A 294 13.08 34.46 -37.88
C GLU A 294 14.24 35.10 -37.10
N LEU A 295 14.92 34.33 -36.25
CA LEU A 295 16.08 34.78 -35.49
C LEU A 295 17.25 35.12 -36.41
N GLU A 296 17.55 34.25 -37.39
CA GLU A 296 18.61 34.45 -38.37
C GLU A 296 18.36 35.72 -39.21
N GLU A 297 17.12 35.96 -39.62
CA GLU A 297 16.75 37.22 -40.27
C GLU A 297 16.93 38.45 -39.35
N LYS A 298 16.60 38.33 -38.07
CA LYS A 298 16.77 39.42 -37.10
C LYS A 298 18.25 39.69 -36.81
N GLU A 299 19.07 38.66 -36.72
CA GLU A 299 20.52 38.75 -36.57
C GLU A 299 21.15 39.43 -37.79
N GLY A 300 20.75 39.05 -39.01
CA GLY A 300 21.14 39.73 -40.24
C GLY A 300 20.77 41.22 -40.24
N ARG A 301 19.56 41.58 -39.80
CA ARG A 301 19.16 43.00 -39.65
C ARG A 301 20.01 43.73 -38.60
N ASN A 302 20.29 43.10 -37.47
CA ASN A 302 21.12 43.67 -36.41
C ASN A 302 22.55 43.93 -36.88
N ASN A 303 23.14 43.01 -37.65
CA ASN A 303 24.48 43.20 -38.22
C ASN A 303 24.54 44.43 -39.12
N VAL A 304 23.55 44.60 -40.03
CA VAL A 304 23.45 45.79 -40.90
C VAL A 304 23.27 47.08 -40.09
N LEU A 305 22.47 47.04 -39.03
CA LEU A 305 22.30 48.17 -38.10
C LEU A 305 23.61 48.50 -37.37
N SER A 306 24.35 47.49 -36.92
CA SER A 306 25.63 47.64 -36.25
C SER A 306 26.68 48.26 -37.17
N GLU A 307 26.75 47.84 -38.44
CA GLU A 307 27.63 48.46 -39.44
C GLU A 307 27.29 49.94 -39.67
N LYS A 308 25.99 50.29 -39.72
CA LYS A 308 25.56 51.69 -39.83
C LYS A 308 25.95 52.51 -38.60
N ILE A 309 25.86 51.95 -37.39
CA ILE A 309 26.28 52.63 -36.16
C ILE A 309 27.77 52.93 -36.21
N VAL A 310 28.61 51.95 -36.55
CA VAL A 310 30.07 52.13 -36.70
C VAL A 310 30.39 53.23 -37.72
N HIS A 311 29.70 53.22 -38.87
CA HIS A 311 29.89 54.25 -39.90
C HIS A 311 29.55 55.66 -39.40
N LEU A 312 28.41 55.81 -38.70
CA LEU A 312 28.00 57.09 -38.11
C LEU A 312 28.95 57.56 -37.01
N GLU A 313 29.44 56.66 -36.17
CA GLU A 313 30.43 56.96 -35.13
C GLU A 313 31.74 57.48 -35.74
N THR A 314 32.19 56.86 -36.84
CA THR A 314 33.41 57.26 -37.56
C THR A 314 33.26 58.66 -38.14
N SER A 315 32.14 58.93 -38.83
CA SER A 315 31.82 60.24 -39.40
C SER A 315 31.66 61.34 -38.34
N LEU A 316 31.13 61.01 -37.16
CA LEU A 316 31.01 61.96 -36.05
C LEU A 316 32.39 62.33 -35.49
N ASN A 317 33.30 61.36 -35.40
CA ASN A 317 34.65 61.59 -34.89
C ASN A 317 35.48 62.47 -35.86
N GLU A 318 35.35 62.25 -37.16
CA GLU A 318 35.96 63.10 -38.20
C GLU A 318 35.48 64.56 -38.11
N LYS A 319 34.18 64.79 -37.89
CA LYS A 319 33.63 66.14 -37.69
C LYS A 319 34.14 66.82 -36.41
N LYS A 320 34.31 66.07 -35.32
CA LYS A 320 34.90 66.60 -34.07
C LYS A 320 36.35 67.04 -34.28
N GLN A 321 37.14 66.28 -35.03
CA GLN A 321 38.54 66.61 -35.35
C GLN A 321 38.63 67.94 -36.12
N GLN A 322 37.79 68.13 -37.14
CA GLN A 322 37.73 69.36 -37.94
C GLN A 322 37.35 70.60 -37.11
N GLN A 323 36.44 70.47 -36.14
CA GLN A 323 36.08 71.59 -35.26
C GLN A 323 37.23 71.99 -34.31
N LEU A 324 38.06 71.04 -33.86
CA LEU A 324 39.19 71.33 -32.98
C LEU A 324 40.27 72.16 -33.70
N GLU A 325 40.54 71.86 -34.97
CA GLU A 325 41.50 72.60 -35.79
C GLU A 325 41.00 74.01 -36.14
N SER A 326 39.69 74.19 -36.37
CA SER A 326 39.07 75.51 -36.58
C SER A 326 39.14 76.41 -35.34
N PHE A 327 39.10 75.85 -34.13
CA PHE A 327 39.14 76.64 -32.89
C PHE A 327 40.54 77.20 -32.62
N SER A 328 41.58 76.40 -32.87
CA SER A 328 43.00 76.78 -32.72
C SER A 328 43.38 77.98 -33.59
N THR A 329 42.93 77.99 -34.84
CA THR A 329 43.24 79.06 -35.81
C THR A 329 42.58 80.39 -35.45
N THR A 330 41.37 80.38 -34.87
CA THR A 330 40.71 81.61 -34.38
C THR A 330 41.36 82.21 -33.14
N GLN A 331 42.00 81.41 -32.29
CA GLN A 331 42.63 81.89 -31.05
C GLN A 331 43.89 82.74 -31.33
N ILE A 332 44.70 82.35 -32.31
CA ILE A 332 45.93 83.05 -32.70
C ILE A 332 45.63 84.43 -33.34
N LEU A 333 44.49 84.56 -34.02
CA LEU A 333 44.04 85.82 -34.64
C LEU A 333 43.56 86.85 -33.61
N ALA A 334 43.01 86.39 -32.47
CA ALA A 334 42.52 87.26 -31.40
C ALA A 334 43.67 87.91 -30.61
N GLU A 335 44.78 87.19 -30.38
CA GLU A 335 45.94 87.72 -29.64
C GLU A 335 46.71 88.79 -30.43
N THR A 336 46.75 88.67 -31.77
CA THR A 336 47.39 89.66 -32.64
C THR A 336 46.57 90.95 -32.77
N THR A 337 45.25 90.89 -32.63
CA THR A 337 44.38 92.08 -32.71
C THR A 337 44.48 92.95 -31.45
N LYS A 338 44.62 92.32 -30.27
CA LYS A 338 44.71 92.98 -28.95
C LYS A 338 45.98 93.84 -28.77
N THR A 339 47.06 93.53 -29.46
CA THR A 339 48.33 94.27 -29.37
C THR A 339 48.32 95.59 -30.16
N TYR A 340 47.54 95.68 -31.24
CA TYR A 340 47.41 96.93 -32.02
C TYR A 340 46.46 97.95 -31.36
N GLU A 341 45.42 97.51 -30.65
CA GLU A 341 44.49 98.40 -29.94
C GLU A 341 45.15 99.15 -28.77
N LYS A 342 46.09 98.52 -28.06
CA LYS A 342 46.81 99.14 -26.94
C LYS A 342 47.70 100.32 -27.37
N LYS A 343 48.24 100.27 -28.60
CA LYS A 343 49.13 101.31 -29.14
C LYS A 343 48.37 102.53 -29.67
N MET A 344 47.10 102.36 -30.04
CA MET A 344 46.23 103.44 -30.54
C MET A 344 45.68 104.33 -29.40
N GLY A 345 45.53 103.78 -28.18
CA GLY A 345 44.98 104.51 -27.03
C GLY A 345 45.94 105.53 -26.39
N GLU A 346 47.26 105.38 -26.53
CA GLU A 346 48.24 106.30 -25.92
C GLU A 346 48.37 107.61 -26.71
N LEU A 347 48.19 107.59 -28.03
CA LEU A 347 48.29 108.78 -28.90
C LEU A 347 47.03 109.67 -28.88
N LEU A 348 45.88 109.14 -28.46
CA LEU A 348 44.63 109.92 -28.33
C LEU A 348 44.55 110.70 -27.00
N ARG A 349 45.32 110.32 -25.98
CA ARG A 349 45.29 110.96 -24.66
C ARG A 349 46.09 112.27 -24.58
N GLU A 350 47.10 112.45 -25.43
CA GLU A 350 47.89 113.69 -25.51
C GLU A 350 47.23 114.80 -26.34
N LEU A 351 46.20 114.49 -27.13
CA LEU A 351 45.48 115.45 -27.98
C LEU A 351 44.23 116.07 -27.29
N GLU A 352 43.74 115.43 -26.22
CA GLU A 352 42.49 115.77 -25.52
C GLU A 352 42.69 116.75 -24.34
N GLU A 353 43.90 116.82 -23.77
CA GLU A 353 44.24 117.75 -22.68
C GLU A 353 44.44 119.20 -23.17
N GLU A 354 44.81 119.39 -24.45
CA GLU A 354 45.14 120.73 -25.00
C GLU A 354 43.98 121.42 -25.73
N ARG A 355 42.85 120.72 -25.95
CA ARG A 355 41.63 121.29 -26.56
C ARG A 355 40.56 121.74 -25.56
N SER A 356 40.63 121.33 -24.29
CA SER A 356 39.57 121.60 -23.29
C SER A 356 39.73 122.92 -22.48
N ARG A 357 40.84 123.67 -22.61
CA ARG A 357 41.01 124.98 -21.93
C ARG A 357 40.80 126.21 -22.83
N SER A 358 40.61 126.04 -24.14
CA SER A 358 40.61 127.15 -25.12
C SER A 358 39.22 127.54 -25.69
N ALA A 359 38.12 126.85 -25.32
CA ALA A 359 36.84 127.01 -26.04
C ALA A 359 35.54 127.12 -25.17
N SER A 360 35.56 127.79 -24.01
CA SER A 360 34.30 128.22 -23.36
C SER A 360 34.40 129.52 -22.54
N MET A 361 35.11 130.50 -23.08
CA MET A 361 35.05 131.90 -22.65
C MET A 361 34.93 132.81 -23.88
N LYS A 362 33.90 132.63 -24.72
CA LYS A 362 33.68 133.60 -25.82
C LYS A 362 32.33 133.63 -26.52
N GLY A 363 31.23 133.37 -25.82
CA GLY A 363 30.03 134.08 -26.25
C GLY A 363 28.69 133.47 -25.94
N HIS A 364 27.68 134.27 -25.70
CA HIS A 364 27.59 135.72 -25.66
C HIS A 364 26.19 135.86 -25.04
N PHE A 365 26.04 136.45 -23.87
CA PHE A 365 25.98 137.91 -23.87
C PHE A 365 25.13 138.42 -25.04
N ASN A 366 23.92 137.87 -25.18
CA ASN A 366 22.80 138.33 -26.00
C ASN A 366 21.48 137.79 -25.44
N VAL A 367 21.45 137.54 -24.13
CA VAL A 367 20.33 137.98 -23.32
C VAL A 367 20.95 138.99 -22.36
N LEU A 368 21.16 140.21 -22.84
CA LEU A 368 20.16 141.27 -22.77
C LEU A 368 19.80 141.51 -21.29
N GLU A 369 20.50 142.43 -20.63
CA GLU A 369 20.16 143.85 -20.83
C GLU A 369 18.67 144.10 -20.51
N GLN A 370 18.25 143.60 -19.35
CA GLN A 370 17.17 144.23 -18.59
C GLN A 370 17.56 144.45 -17.13
N GLN A 371 18.86 144.59 -16.81
CA GLN A 371 19.29 145.02 -15.46
C GLN A 371 20.56 145.88 -15.45
N LEU A 372 20.81 146.68 -16.50
CA LEU A 372 21.74 147.82 -16.39
C LEU A 372 21.39 148.94 -17.41
N SER A 373 20.09 149.16 -17.58
CA SER A 373 19.52 150.38 -18.18
C SER A 373 19.04 151.36 -17.10
N ASP A 374 19.79 151.45 -16.00
CA ASP A 374 19.83 152.69 -15.23
C ASP A 374 21.30 153.12 -15.09
N ALA A 375 21.73 153.74 -16.19
CA ALA A 375 22.59 154.91 -16.21
C ALA A 375 23.95 154.75 -15.52
N ARG A 376 25.04 154.43 -16.23
CA ARG A 376 25.60 155.25 -17.32
C ARG A 376 25.16 156.71 -17.40
N SER A 377 25.22 157.38 -16.26
CA SER A 377 25.71 158.76 -16.16
C SER A 377 26.13 158.91 -14.70
N SER A 378 27.37 159.19 -14.37
CA SER A 378 27.88 160.51 -14.66
C SER A 378 29.34 160.54 -14.23
N ALA A 379 30.20 159.89 -15.03
CA ALA A 379 31.50 160.52 -15.22
C ALA A 379 31.22 161.82 -15.97
N GLN A 380 31.55 162.92 -15.32
CA GLN A 380 31.78 164.21 -15.95
C GLN A 380 30.54 165.00 -16.38
N PHE A 381 29.75 165.38 -15.38
CA PHE A 381 29.36 166.80 -15.30
C PHE A 381 29.80 167.31 -13.93
N GLN A 382 31.08 167.67 -13.86
CA GLN A 382 31.64 168.38 -12.73
C GLN A 382 30.71 169.54 -12.32
N GLU A 383 30.60 169.71 -11.00
CA GLU A 383 30.73 171.03 -10.36
C GLU A 383 29.51 171.96 -10.35
N ASN A 384 28.58 171.92 -11.30
CA ASN A 384 27.84 173.18 -11.53
C ASN A 384 26.36 173.23 -11.21
N MET A 385 25.76 172.33 -10.45
CA MET A 385 24.36 172.59 -10.08
C MET A 385 23.78 171.92 -8.85
N ALA A 386 24.42 172.13 -7.70
CA ALA A 386 23.72 172.31 -6.42
C ALA A 386 22.73 173.51 -6.42
N ARG A 387 22.18 173.96 -7.56
CA ARG A 387 21.56 175.28 -7.67
C ARG A 387 20.30 175.33 -8.54
N GLU A 388 20.23 174.57 -9.62
CA GLU A 388 19.07 174.54 -10.49
C GLU A 388 18.21 173.34 -10.05
N LEU A 389 17.48 173.57 -8.97
CA LEU A 389 16.05 173.25 -8.92
C LEU A 389 15.65 172.12 -7.95
N LYS A 390 15.57 172.38 -6.65
CA LYS A 390 14.95 173.60 -6.04
C LYS A 390 13.65 174.11 -6.73
N ARG A 391 13.28 173.66 -7.94
CA ARG A 391 11.97 173.84 -8.61
C ARG A 391 11.21 172.52 -8.73
N GLU A 392 11.83 171.33 -8.78
CA GLU A 392 11.03 170.07 -8.66
C GLU A 392 10.75 169.69 -7.20
N LEU A 393 11.48 170.32 -6.28
CA LEU A 393 11.04 170.62 -4.91
C LEU A 393 9.73 171.47 -4.86
N SER A 394 9.06 171.77 -5.98
CA SER A 394 7.73 172.43 -6.01
C SER A 394 6.58 171.56 -6.55
N LYS A 395 6.81 170.52 -7.37
CA LYS A 395 5.71 169.67 -7.87
C LYS A 395 5.36 168.53 -6.93
N ILE A 396 6.32 167.90 -6.26
CA ILE A 396 5.97 166.85 -5.26
C ILE A 396 5.60 167.46 -3.90
N THR A 397 5.98 168.72 -3.67
CA THR A 397 5.37 169.63 -2.70
C THR A 397 3.89 169.90 -3.00
N GLN A 398 3.39 169.59 -4.21
CA GLN A 398 1.97 169.60 -4.59
C GLN A 398 1.28 168.23 -4.35
N THR A 399 2.04 167.13 -4.32
CA THR A 399 1.55 165.82 -3.85
C THR A 399 1.50 165.73 -2.33
N PHE A 400 2.39 166.48 -1.65
CA PHE A 400 2.40 166.73 -0.20
C PHE A 400 1.01 167.02 0.37
N THR A 401 0.14 167.70 -0.35
CA THR A 401 -1.02 168.34 0.27
C THR A 401 -2.23 167.41 0.39
N SER A 402 -2.25 166.28 -0.32
CA SER A 402 -3.38 165.34 -0.32
C SER A 402 -3.30 164.26 0.75
N GLN A 403 -2.10 163.69 0.99
CA GLN A 403 -1.93 162.66 2.02
C GLN A 403 -1.87 163.24 3.43
N VAL A 404 -1.34 164.46 3.56
CA VAL A 404 -1.37 165.23 4.81
C VAL A 404 -2.83 165.51 5.24
N HIS A 405 -3.78 165.73 4.32
CA HIS A 405 -5.20 165.90 4.66
C HIS A 405 -5.87 164.63 5.23
N SER A 406 -5.52 163.44 4.73
CA SER A 406 -6.10 162.19 5.26
C SER A 406 -5.54 161.80 6.64
N LEU A 407 -4.34 162.30 6.98
CA LEU A 407 -3.73 162.06 8.29
C LEU A 407 -4.07 163.15 9.30
N GLU A 408 -4.37 164.38 8.86
CA GLU A 408 -5.02 165.41 9.69
C GLU A 408 -6.38 164.92 10.22
N GLU A 409 -7.13 164.11 9.44
CA GLU A 409 -8.35 163.41 9.89
C GLU A 409 -8.06 162.37 11.00
N LYS A 410 -6.94 161.65 10.91
CA LYS A 410 -6.50 160.68 11.92
C LYS A 410 -5.94 161.31 13.18
N ILE A 411 -5.27 162.46 13.05
CA ILE A 411 -4.88 163.31 14.18
C ILE A 411 -6.13 163.76 14.96
N SER A 412 -7.27 163.99 14.31
CA SER A 412 -8.53 164.33 14.98
C SER A 412 -9.12 163.17 15.80
N GLN A 413 -9.03 161.92 15.31
CA GLN A 413 -9.50 160.75 16.06
C GLN A 413 -8.64 160.41 17.29
N LEU A 414 -7.31 160.49 17.19
CA LEU A 414 -6.44 160.11 18.31
C LEU A 414 -6.34 161.20 19.39
N VAL A 415 -6.62 162.45 19.04
CA VAL A 415 -6.86 163.50 20.04
C VAL A 415 -8.16 163.26 20.82
N SER A 416 -9.12 162.49 20.28
CA SER A 416 -10.26 162.00 21.06
C SER A 416 -9.87 160.84 22.01
N GLU A 417 -8.86 160.03 21.66
CA GLU A 417 -8.30 159.01 22.56
C GLU A 417 -7.38 159.59 23.63
N LYS A 418 -6.67 160.69 23.32
CA LYS A 418 -5.91 161.52 24.27
C LYS A 418 -6.76 161.90 25.50
N GLU A 419 -8.07 162.11 25.37
CA GLU A 419 -8.89 162.53 26.51
C GLU A 419 -9.45 161.36 27.34
N LEU A 420 -9.61 160.16 26.75
CA LEU A 420 -10.13 158.99 27.47
C LEU A 420 -9.08 158.38 28.42
N ILE A 421 -7.84 158.23 27.95
CA ILE A 421 -6.76 157.58 28.72
C ILE A 421 -6.23 158.52 29.81
N TYR A 422 -6.28 159.84 29.61
CA TYR A 422 -6.03 160.80 30.68
C TYR A 422 -7.06 160.69 31.83
N GLY A 423 -8.26 160.17 31.55
CA GLY A 423 -9.23 159.75 32.58
C GLY A 423 -8.80 158.47 33.33
N GLU A 424 -8.21 157.50 32.62
CA GLU A 424 -7.72 156.25 33.21
C GLU A 424 -6.44 156.44 34.03
N LEU A 425 -5.58 157.38 33.64
CA LEU A 425 -4.44 157.84 34.42
C LEU A 425 -4.91 158.40 35.79
N LYS A 426 -6.06 159.07 35.83
CA LYS A 426 -6.63 159.62 37.07
C LYS A 426 -7.32 158.57 37.94
N SER A 427 -7.83 157.49 37.34
CA SER A 427 -8.46 156.36 38.06
C SER A 427 -7.44 155.36 38.60
N THR A 428 -6.38 155.02 37.85
CA THR A 428 -5.31 154.12 38.32
C THR A 428 -4.41 154.81 39.35
N GLN A 429 -4.24 156.12 39.25
CA GLN A 429 -3.64 156.93 40.32
C GLN A 429 -4.60 157.17 41.51
N ALA A 430 -5.83 156.64 41.49
CA ALA A 430 -6.67 156.45 42.68
C ALA A 430 -6.72 154.97 43.15
N LYS A 431 -6.20 154.03 42.35
CA LYS A 431 -5.86 152.63 42.73
C LYS A 431 -4.42 152.46 43.24
N VAL A 432 -3.58 153.49 43.05
CA VAL A 432 -2.81 154.09 44.16
C VAL A 432 -3.44 153.80 45.51
N GLN A 433 -2.64 153.79 46.56
CA GLN A 433 -3.14 153.82 47.92
C GLN A 433 -3.89 152.57 48.39
N ASP A 434 -4.86 152.01 47.66
CA ASP A 434 -5.59 150.82 48.09
C ASP A 434 -4.68 149.59 48.09
N GLU A 435 -3.87 149.36 47.05
CA GLU A 435 -2.94 148.21 47.02
C GLU A 435 -1.72 148.41 47.96
N ALA A 436 -1.29 149.67 48.12
CA ALA A 436 -0.27 150.02 49.11
C ALA A 436 -0.76 149.77 50.54
N SER A 437 -2.07 149.93 50.81
CA SER A 437 -2.73 149.57 52.07
C SER A 437 -2.94 148.05 52.21
N HIS A 438 -3.06 147.31 51.10
CA HIS A 438 -3.26 145.85 51.13
C HIS A 438 -1.96 145.04 51.34
N ARG A 439 -0.80 145.45 50.79
CA ARG A 439 0.44 144.66 50.98
C ARG A 439 1.15 144.90 52.31
N GLN A 440 0.94 146.06 52.94
CA GLN A 440 1.27 146.26 54.35
C GLN A 440 0.45 145.32 55.27
N SER A 441 -0.76 144.90 54.86
CA SER A 441 -1.56 143.86 55.53
C SER A 441 -1.02 142.43 55.30
N LEU A 442 -0.17 142.22 54.27
CA LEU A 442 0.42 140.92 53.92
C LEU A 442 1.82 140.72 54.56
N GLU A 443 2.57 141.79 54.80
CA GLU A 443 3.71 141.78 55.74
C GLU A 443 3.28 141.30 57.15
N ALA A 444 2.00 141.45 57.52
CA ALA A 444 1.43 141.03 58.80
C ALA A 444 0.86 139.59 58.84
N GLU A 445 0.47 138.97 57.71
CA GLU A 445 -0.31 137.71 57.68
C GLU A 445 0.55 136.41 57.59
N VAL A 446 1.79 136.38 57.10
CA VAL A 446 2.54 135.09 56.95
C VAL A 446 3.94 135.06 57.58
N LEU A 447 4.32 136.14 58.25
CA LEU A 447 4.94 135.97 59.57
C LEU A 447 4.11 135.03 60.51
N ARG A 448 2.81 134.78 60.24
CA ARG A 448 1.87 133.86 60.97
C ARG A 448 1.95 132.37 60.57
N LEU A 449 2.47 132.04 59.37
CA LEU A 449 2.82 130.67 58.90
C LEU A 449 4.32 130.48 58.67
N LYS A 450 5.12 131.34 59.28
CA LYS A 450 6.40 131.05 59.95
C LYS A 450 6.22 130.03 61.09
N ARG A 451 5.43 128.97 60.89
CA ARG A 451 5.10 127.98 61.91
C ARG A 451 4.82 126.66 61.22
N SER A 452 5.58 125.66 61.62
CA SER A 452 4.96 124.42 62.08
C SER A 452 4.48 123.49 60.97
N LYS A 453 5.20 122.36 60.84
CA LYS A 453 4.84 121.11 60.13
C LYS A 453 5.16 121.15 58.63
N THR A 454 6.18 120.49 58.12
CA THR A 454 6.69 119.16 58.46
C THR A 454 8.07 119.08 57.81
N ASP A 455 9.17 118.90 58.54
CA ASP A 455 9.43 117.75 59.39
C ASP A 455 8.88 116.47 58.76
N ASN A 456 9.80 115.68 58.22
CA ASN A 456 9.71 114.25 58.00
C ASN A 456 9.56 113.82 56.55
N CYS A 457 10.50 112.92 56.20
CA CYS A 457 10.35 111.84 55.24
C CYS A 457 10.51 112.31 53.79
N VAL A 458 11.54 111.94 53.04
CA VAL A 458 12.38 110.72 53.03
C VAL A 458 13.49 111.09 52.02
N GLU A 459 14.75 111.33 52.35
CA GLU A 459 15.68 110.60 53.21
C GLU A 459 15.69 109.11 52.94
N GLU A 460 16.74 108.71 52.23
CA GLU A 460 17.40 107.44 52.44
C GLU A 460 16.69 106.16 51.96
N ILE A 461 17.56 105.16 51.85
CA ILE A 461 17.27 103.74 52.03
C ILE A 461 16.77 102.99 50.81
N ARG A 462 17.41 101.91 50.39
CA ARG A 462 18.64 101.21 50.78
C ARG A 462 18.84 100.23 49.60
N ILE A 463 20.06 100.01 49.10
CA ILE A 463 20.94 98.93 49.56
C ILE A 463 20.19 97.61 49.85
N TRP A 464 20.82 96.50 49.46
CA TRP A 464 20.65 95.13 49.95
C TRP A 464 19.77 94.15 49.13
N ILE A 465 20.48 93.14 48.57
CA ILE A 465 20.10 91.72 48.43
C ILE A 465 19.51 91.29 47.07
N ARG A 466 20.31 90.63 46.22
CA ARG A 466 20.55 89.16 46.28
C ARG A 466 21.86 88.78 45.60
#